data_AF-A0A7J6W191-F1
#
_entry.id   AF-A0A7J6W191-F1
#
_cell.length_a   1.000
_cell.length_b   1.000
_cell.length_c   1.000
_cell.angle_alpha   90.00
_cell.angle_beta   90.00
_cell.angle_gamma   90.00
#
_symmetry.space_group_name_H-M   'P 1'
#
loop_
_entity.id
_entity.type
_entity.pdbx_description
1 polymer ?
#
loop_
_entity_poly.entity_id
_entity_poly.type
_entity_poly.pdbx_seq_one_letter_code
_entity_poly.pdbx_strand_id
1 'polypeptide(L)'
;TQISEFRSYEGQDMYIGDKIVPLKLDLLVNNTIIRDQFLWDLSNLESDPEEFARTFCRDMGIRDPEVGPAVAVAIREQLYEIVVQSVASAREFRVNKKGRRGAEYVSTSKSSGGSLDLMKLFGGRSSVLRKRKEWEYFEPIVDLLSNEEAEALNAREERNARLKKRLNEKEEIYLAI
;
A
#
# COMPACT_ATOMS: atom_id res chain seq x y z
N THR A 1 -4.26 -16.70 -13.79
CA THR A 1 -4.66 -16.86 -12.37
C THR A 1 -3.74 -16.00 -11.52
N GLN A 2 -4.11 -15.65 -10.28
CA GLN A 2 -3.21 -14.88 -9.39
C GLN A 2 -1.84 -15.57 -9.23
N ILE A 3 -1.82 -16.91 -9.13
CA ILE A 3 -0.58 -17.70 -9.04
C ILE A 3 0.30 -17.54 -10.29
N SER A 4 -0.29 -17.59 -11.50
CA SER A 4 0.49 -17.44 -12.73
C SER A 4 1.08 -16.03 -12.86
N GLU A 5 0.36 -15.02 -12.40
CA GLU A 5 0.83 -13.63 -12.38
C GLU A 5 2.01 -13.47 -11.42
N PHE A 6 1.88 -13.95 -10.18
CA PHE A 6 2.95 -13.90 -9.19
C PHE A 6 4.22 -14.60 -9.68
N ARG A 7 4.09 -15.79 -10.27
CA ARG A 7 5.22 -16.54 -10.85
C ARG A 7 5.92 -15.82 -12.00
N SER A 8 5.24 -14.90 -12.69
CA SER A 8 5.87 -14.11 -13.78
C SER A 8 6.98 -13.17 -13.28
N TYR A 9 7.04 -12.92 -11.97
CA TYR A 9 8.07 -12.11 -11.31
C TYR A 9 9.23 -12.94 -10.75
N GLU A 10 9.18 -14.28 -10.79
CA GLU A 10 10.30 -15.13 -10.37
C GLU A 10 11.57 -14.80 -11.16
N GLY A 11 12.71 -14.72 -10.45
CA GLY A 11 14.03 -14.46 -11.04
C GLY A 11 14.23 -13.04 -11.60
N GLN A 12 13.29 -12.12 -11.39
CA GLN A 12 13.51 -10.70 -11.70
C GLN A 12 14.35 -10.04 -10.60
N ASP A 13 15.42 -9.36 -10.98
CA ASP A 13 16.21 -8.57 -10.02
C ASP A 13 15.33 -7.49 -9.40
N MET A 14 15.06 -7.63 -8.12
CA MET A 14 14.46 -6.58 -7.32
C MET A 14 15.59 -5.82 -6.63
N TYR A 15 15.76 -4.55 -6.98
CA TYR A 15 16.63 -3.66 -6.21
C TYR A 15 15.87 -3.26 -4.95
N ILE A 16 15.93 -4.11 -3.93
CA ILE A 16 15.25 -3.88 -2.66
C ILE A 16 15.92 -2.72 -1.92
N GLY A 17 17.26 -2.63 -1.93
CA GLY A 17 18.02 -1.58 -1.25
C GLY A 17 17.59 -1.36 0.21
N ASP A 18 18.09 -0.32 0.86
CA ASP A 18 17.56 0.13 2.15
C ASP A 18 16.28 0.94 1.87
N LYS A 19 15.15 0.23 1.68
CA LYS A 19 13.88 0.84 1.27
C LYS A 19 12.80 0.65 2.34
N ILE A 20 12.45 1.76 2.98
CA ILE A 20 11.33 1.85 3.90
C ILE A 20 10.13 2.48 3.18
N VAL A 21 8.97 1.82 3.27
CA VAL A 21 7.73 2.25 2.62
C VAL A 21 6.61 2.47 3.64
N PRO A 22 5.74 3.48 3.45
CA PRO A 22 4.55 3.60 4.27
C PRO A 22 3.49 2.58 3.83
N LEU A 23 2.94 1.84 4.78
CA LEU A 23 1.76 1.00 4.59
C LEU A 23 0.56 1.64 5.29
N LYS A 24 -0.62 1.50 4.70
CA LYS A 24 -1.88 2.04 5.24
C LYS A 24 -2.90 0.93 5.37
N LEU A 25 -3.46 0.78 6.56
CA LEU A 25 -4.60 -0.09 6.80
C LEU A 25 -5.87 0.76 6.80
N ASP A 26 -6.87 0.33 6.04
CA ASP A 26 -8.23 0.84 6.08
C ASP A 26 -9.14 -0.37 5.82
N LEU A 27 -9.47 -1.07 6.91
CA LEU A 27 -10.12 -2.37 6.87
C LEU A 27 -11.41 -2.33 7.67
N LEU A 28 -12.46 -2.93 7.12
CA LEU A 28 -13.66 -3.33 7.84
C LEU A 28 -13.72 -4.86 7.84
N VAL A 29 -13.51 -5.46 9.00
CA VAL A 29 -13.56 -6.92 9.16
C VAL A 29 -14.66 -7.23 10.16
N ASN A 30 -15.73 -7.87 9.68
CA ASN A 30 -16.98 -8.06 10.44
C ASN A 30 -17.49 -6.73 11.00
N ASN A 31 -17.27 -6.50 12.29
CA ASN A 31 -17.70 -5.33 13.04
C ASN A 31 -16.54 -4.43 13.47
N THR A 32 -15.31 -4.74 13.09
CA THR A 32 -14.11 -4.01 13.52
C THR A 32 -13.60 -3.16 12.36
N ILE A 33 -13.60 -1.84 12.52
CA ILE A 33 -12.88 -0.92 11.64
C ILE A 33 -11.46 -0.76 12.16
N ILE A 34 -10.48 -0.83 11.27
CA ILE A 34 -9.07 -0.59 11.56
C ILE A 34 -8.54 0.43 10.58
N ARG A 35 -8.03 1.54 11.11
CA ARG A 35 -7.33 2.56 10.34
C ARG A 35 -5.97 2.82 10.97
N ASP A 36 -4.90 2.54 10.23
CA ASP A 36 -3.54 2.72 10.74
C ASP A 36 -2.59 3.07 9.58
N GLN A 37 -1.47 3.70 9.91
CA GLN A 37 -0.36 3.90 8.99
C GLN A 37 0.95 3.64 9.73
N PHE A 38 1.82 2.84 9.12
CA PHE A 38 3.15 2.56 9.65
C PHE A 38 4.18 2.45 8.54
N LEU A 39 5.44 2.36 8.94
CA LEU A 39 6.57 2.21 8.02
C LEU A 39 7.01 0.75 8.03
N TRP A 40 7.25 0.19 6.84
CA TRP A 40 7.73 -1.17 6.64
C TRP A 40 9.06 -1.17 5.92
N ASP A 41 10.03 -1.90 6.44
CA ASP A 41 11.34 -2.08 5.82
C ASP A 41 11.30 -3.30 4.88
N LEU A 42 11.46 -3.06 3.58
CA LEU A 42 11.46 -4.12 2.57
C LEU A 42 12.75 -4.94 2.58
N SER A 43 13.83 -4.41 3.15
CA SER A 43 15.12 -5.09 3.24
C SER A 43 15.16 -6.12 4.37
N ASN A 44 14.31 -5.95 5.39
CA ASN A 44 14.25 -6.85 6.53
C ASN A 44 13.39 -8.09 6.24
N LEU A 45 14.06 -9.18 5.82
CA LEU A 45 13.44 -10.47 5.52
C LEU A 45 12.90 -11.21 6.75
N GLU A 46 13.26 -10.78 7.96
CA GLU A 46 12.71 -11.34 9.20
C GLU A 46 11.36 -10.69 9.57
N SER A 47 10.95 -9.62 8.88
CA SER A 47 9.64 -8.99 9.11
C SER A 47 8.51 -9.90 8.64
N ASP A 48 7.76 -10.49 9.58
CA ASP A 48 6.59 -11.33 9.30
C ASP A 48 5.28 -10.54 9.47
N PRO A 49 4.49 -10.31 8.39
CA PRO A 49 3.19 -9.64 8.47
C PRO A 49 2.22 -10.29 9.45
N GLU A 50 2.27 -11.62 9.60
CA GLU A 50 1.41 -12.39 10.48
C GLU A 50 1.82 -12.17 11.95
N GLU A 51 3.11 -12.08 12.25
CA GLU A 51 3.59 -11.72 13.58
C GLU A 51 3.23 -10.28 13.96
N PHE A 52 3.41 -9.35 13.02
CA PHE A 52 2.97 -7.97 13.19
C PHE A 52 1.46 -7.92 13.50
N ALA A 53 0.64 -8.58 12.69
CA ALA A 53 -0.82 -8.58 12.87
C ALA A 53 -1.25 -9.20 14.20
N ARG A 54 -0.61 -10.30 14.64
CA ARG A 54 -0.86 -10.90 15.97
C ARG A 54 -0.55 -9.93 17.11
N THR A 55 0.59 -9.23 17.02
CA THR A 55 1.00 -8.24 18.02
C THR A 55 0.05 -7.04 18.02
N PHE A 56 -0.28 -6.50 16.84
CA PHE A 56 -1.24 -5.43 16.68
C PHE A 56 -2.59 -5.75 17.32
N CYS A 57 -3.16 -6.93 17.03
CA CYS A 57 -4.44 -7.34 17.59
C CYS A 57 -4.38 -7.48 19.12
N ARG A 58 -3.30 -8.04 19.66
CA ARG A 58 -3.08 -8.16 21.11
C ARG A 58 -3.02 -6.78 21.77
N ASP A 59 -2.25 -5.87 21.20
CA ASP A 59 -1.99 -4.55 21.79
C ASP A 59 -3.24 -3.65 21.73
N MET A 60 -4.05 -3.77 20.67
CA MET A 60 -5.34 -3.07 20.52
C MET A 60 -6.51 -3.79 21.22
N GLY A 61 -6.28 -4.93 21.85
CA GLY A 61 -7.32 -5.69 22.55
C GLY A 61 -8.39 -6.29 21.62
N ILE A 62 -8.06 -6.50 20.35
CA ILE A 62 -8.95 -7.09 19.34
C ILE A 62 -9.07 -8.59 19.60
N ARG A 63 -10.31 -9.08 19.69
CA ARG A 63 -10.62 -10.49 20.00
C ARG A 63 -11.12 -11.28 18.80
N ASP A 64 -11.58 -10.59 17.76
CA ASP A 64 -12.08 -11.24 16.54
C ASP A 64 -10.92 -11.97 15.83
N PRO A 65 -11.00 -13.30 15.66
CA PRO A 65 -9.94 -14.09 15.06
C PRO A 65 -9.72 -13.81 13.56
N GLU A 66 -10.70 -13.23 12.86
CA GLU A 66 -10.61 -12.93 11.43
C GLU A 66 -9.80 -11.64 11.16
N VAL A 67 -9.68 -10.76 12.17
CA VAL A 67 -8.99 -9.47 12.02
C VAL A 67 -7.49 -9.65 11.77
N GLY A 68 -6.81 -10.49 12.56
CA GLY A 68 -5.37 -10.70 12.42
C GLY A 68 -4.98 -11.19 11.01
N PRO A 69 -5.59 -12.26 10.49
CA PRO A 69 -5.40 -12.70 9.11
C PRO A 69 -5.68 -11.61 8.08
N ALA A 70 -6.76 -10.84 8.23
CA ALA A 70 -7.11 -9.76 7.30
C ALA A 70 -6.04 -8.66 7.27
N VAL A 71 -5.51 -8.25 8.44
CA VAL A 71 -4.40 -7.29 8.53
C VAL A 71 -3.14 -7.83 7.84
N ALA A 72 -2.78 -9.10 8.08
CA ALA A 72 -1.61 -9.71 7.46
C ALA A 72 -1.73 -9.77 5.93
N VAL A 73 -2.91 -10.15 5.41
CA VAL A 73 -3.19 -10.17 3.97
C VAL A 73 -3.08 -8.76 3.38
N ALA A 74 -3.69 -7.75 4.01
CA ALA A 74 -3.64 -6.36 3.54
C ALA A 74 -2.20 -5.82 3.45
N ILE A 75 -1.33 -6.20 4.39
CA ILE A 75 0.10 -5.89 4.34
C ILE A 75 0.75 -6.58 3.15
N ARG A 76 0.56 -7.90 3.00
CA ARG A 76 1.15 -8.69 1.89
C ARG A 76 0.73 -8.18 0.51
N GLU A 77 -0.52 -7.78 0.36
CA GLU A 77 -1.04 -7.20 -0.88
C GLU A 77 -0.35 -5.87 -1.22
N GLN A 78 -0.24 -4.94 -0.28
CA GLN A 78 0.48 -3.68 -0.51
C GLN A 78 1.96 -3.91 -0.83
N LEU A 79 2.61 -4.84 -0.12
CA LEU A 79 4.00 -5.21 -0.41
C LEU A 79 4.14 -5.75 -1.84
N TYR A 80 3.25 -6.65 -2.27
CA TYR A 80 3.22 -7.17 -3.63
C TYR A 80 3.07 -6.05 -4.67
N GLU A 81 2.13 -5.12 -4.48
CA GLU A 81 1.95 -3.99 -5.40
C GLU A 81 3.20 -3.12 -5.52
N ILE A 82 3.87 -2.83 -4.40
CA ILE A 82 5.11 -2.05 -4.36
C ILE A 82 6.22 -2.77 -5.13
N VAL A 83 6.33 -4.09 -4.98
CA VAL A 83 7.30 -4.93 -5.70
C VAL A 83 7.02 -4.91 -7.20
N VAL A 84 5.76 -5.14 -7.59
CA VAL A 84 5.33 -5.12 -9.00
C VAL A 84 5.66 -3.79 -9.67
N GLN A 85 5.33 -2.67 -9.02
CA GLN A 85 5.66 -1.33 -9.52
C GLN A 85 7.16 -1.13 -9.67
N SER A 86 7.96 -1.60 -8.71
CA SER A 86 9.42 -1.51 -8.76
C SER A 86 10.01 -2.28 -9.96
N VAL A 87 9.51 -3.48 -10.24
CA VAL A 87 9.94 -4.29 -11.39
C VAL A 87 9.51 -3.65 -12.71
N ALA A 88 8.29 -3.12 -12.79
CA ALA A 88 7.79 -2.42 -13.98
C ALA A 88 8.66 -1.21 -14.33
N SER A 89 8.97 -0.34 -13.37
CA SER A 89 9.85 0.82 -13.58
C SER A 89 11.28 0.42 -14.00
N ALA A 90 11.82 -0.68 -13.46
CA ALA A 90 13.13 -1.19 -13.85
C ALA A 90 13.15 -1.71 -15.31
N ARG A 91 12.04 -2.35 -15.76
CA ARG A 91 11.88 -2.80 -17.15
C ARG A 91 11.83 -1.62 -18.12
N GLU A 92 11.06 -0.59 -17.81
CA GLU A 92 10.95 0.63 -18.63
C GLU A 92 12.32 1.32 -18.81
N PHE A 93 13.12 1.42 -17.74
CA PHE A 93 14.46 2.00 -17.80
C PHE A 93 15.41 1.21 -18.73
N ARG A 94 15.35 -0.13 -18.70
CA ARG A 94 16.16 -1.00 -19.58
C ARG A 94 15.78 -0.85 -21.05
N VAL A 95 14.49 -0.66 -21.35
CA VAL A 95 14.00 -0.45 -22.73
C VAL A 95 14.44 0.91 -23.28
N ASN A 96 14.44 1.96 -22.46
CA ASN A 96 14.87 3.30 -22.88
C ASN A 96 16.36 3.40 -23.25
N LYS A 97 17.23 2.52 -22.75
CA LYS A 97 18.66 2.53 -23.09
C LYS A 97 18.94 2.03 -24.52
N LYS A 98 17.98 1.35 -25.16
CA LYS A 98 18.15 0.79 -26.52
C LYS A 98 17.81 1.77 -27.65
N GLY A 99 17.42 3.01 -27.32
CA GLY A 99 17.21 4.07 -28.31
C GLY A 99 17.51 5.44 -27.71
N ARG A 100 18.47 6.16 -28.32
CA ARG A 100 18.93 7.54 -28.03
C ARG A 100 20.06 7.67 -27.01
N ARG A 101 21.28 7.72 -27.55
CA ARG A 101 22.30 8.65 -27.04
C ARG A 101 21.81 10.06 -27.40
N GLY A 102 21.55 10.91 -26.41
CA GLY A 102 21.37 12.35 -26.64
C GLY A 102 20.32 13.04 -25.77
N ALA A 103 20.76 14.13 -25.15
CA ALA A 103 20.02 15.20 -24.45
C ALA A 103 19.49 14.88 -23.04
N GLU A 104 20.22 15.43 -22.06
CA GLU A 104 19.69 15.77 -20.75
C GLU A 104 18.44 16.64 -20.92
N TYR A 105 17.28 16.05 -20.64
CA TYR A 105 16.09 16.79 -20.29
C TYR A 105 15.65 16.23 -18.95
N VAL A 106 15.90 17.03 -17.89
CA VAL A 106 15.27 16.85 -16.60
C VAL A 106 13.77 17.00 -16.84
N SER A 107 13.09 15.87 -17.05
CA SER A 107 11.64 15.83 -17.08
C SER A 107 11.17 16.00 -15.64
N THR A 108 10.74 17.23 -15.31
CA THR A 108 9.92 17.49 -14.14
C THR A 108 8.53 16.90 -14.37
N SER A 109 8.44 15.57 -14.42
CA SER A 109 7.16 14.90 -14.31
C SER A 109 6.85 14.74 -12.83
N LYS A 110 5.67 15.23 -12.44
CA LYS A 110 5.04 14.92 -11.15
C LYS A 110 4.79 13.41 -11.12
N SER A 111 5.81 12.63 -10.79
CA SER A 111 5.67 11.21 -10.49
C SER A 111 5.13 11.09 -9.08
N SER A 112 3.82 10.94 -8.94
CA SER A 112 3.18 10.42 -7.72
C SER A 112 3.47 8.91 -7.57
N GLY A 113 4.74 8.51 -7.73
CA GLY A 113 5.22 7.14 -7.63
C GLY A 113 5.69 6.85 -6.21
N GLY A 114 5.02 5.91 -5.55
CA GLY A 114 5.07 5.60 -4.11
C GLY A 114 6.36 5.02 -3.56
N SER A 115 7.53 5.36 -4.09
CA SER A 115 8.81 5.07 -3.44
C SER A 115 9.27 6.31 -2.70
N LEU A 116 8.93 6.40 -1.42
CA LEU A 116 9.49 7.43 -0.55
C LEU A 116 10.96 7.07 -0.30
N ASP A 117 11.85 7.90 -0.84
CA ASP A 117 13.27 7.85 -0.50
C ASP A 117 13.43 8.12 1.01
N LEU A 118 14.17 7.27 1.72
CA LEU A 118 14.46 7.41 3.14
C LEU A 118 15.02 8.81 3.45
N MET A 119 15.79 9.37 2.51
CA MET A 119 16.37 10.72 2.60
C MET A 119 15.30 11.83 2.50
N LYS A 120 14.17 11.57 1.84
CA LYS A 120 13.01 12.47 1.78
C LYS A 120 12.08 12.34 2.98
N LEU A 121 11.93 11.14 3.55
CA LEU A 121 11.14 10.92 4.77
C LEU A 121 11.80 11.53 6.00
N PHE A 122 13.10 11.35 6.16
CA PHE A 122 13.80 11.77 7.38
C PHE A 122 14.59 13.07 7.24
N GLY A 123 14.71 13.63 6.03
CA GLY A 123 15.53 14.81 5.75
C GLY A 123 17.02 14.57 6.08
N GLY A 124 17.91 15.48 5.65
CA GLY A 124 19.36 15.39 5.95
C GLY A 124 19.74 15.49 7.44
N ARG A 125 18.77 15.39 8.34
CA ARG A 125 18.92 15.28 9.79
C ARG A 125 17.90 14.25 10.28
N SER A 126 18.24 12.97 10.15
CA SER A 126 17.40 11.88 10.61
C SER A 126 17.09 12.04 12.10
N SER A 127 15.83 12.29 12.42
CA SER A 127 15.30 12.33 13.78
C SER A 127 14.56 11.03 14.07
N VAL A 128 14.88 10.40 15.19
CA VAL A 128 14.11 9.25 15.71
C VAL A 128 12.70 9.69 16.13
N LEU A 129 12.56 10.95 16.55
CA LEU A 129 11.26 11.52 16.92
C LEU A 129 10.53 12.03 15.68
N ARG A 130 9.31 11.55 15.46
CA ARG A 130 8.39 12.08 14.46
C ARG A 130 7.94 13.49 14.85
N LYS A 131 7.72 14.35 13.86
CA LYS A 131 7.19 15.69 14.10
C LYS A 131 5.79 15.57 14.68
N ARG A 132 5.45 16.43 15.66
CA ARG A 132 4.14 16.42 16.32
C ARG A 132 2.95 16.47 15.34
N LYS A 133 3.08 17.21 14.25
CA LYS A 133 2.04 17.33 13.22
C LYS A 133 1.76 16.02 12.46
N GLU A 134 2.65 15.04 12.56
CA GLU A 134 2.52 13.76 11.86
C GLU A 134 1.97 12.67 12.77
N TRP A 135 1.87 12.90 14.09
CA TRP A 135 1.51 11.86 15.06
C TRP A 135 0.14 11.25 14.78
N GLU A 136 -0.84 12.10 14.48
CA GLU A 136 -2.22 11.69 14.17
C GLU A 136 -2.31 10.74 12.96
N TYR A 137 -1.35 10.80 12.03
CA TYR A 137 -1.36 9.89 10.88
C TYR A 137 -0.90 8.48 11.23
N PHE A 138 -0.13 8.31 12.30
CA PHE A 138 0.46 7.03 12.71
C PHE A 138 -0.11 6.54 14.05
N GLU A 139 -1.26 7.06 14.43
CA GLU A 139 -2.04 6.59 15.57
C GLU A 139 -3.06 5.57 15.05
N PRO A 140 -3.03 4.31 15.54
CA PRO A 140 -3.99 3.31 15.11
C PRO A 140 -5.37 3.61 15.70
N ILE A 141 -6.38 3.62 14.83
CA ILE A 141 -7.79 3.80 15.18
C ILE A 141 -8.49 2.45 15.01
N VAL A 142 -9.14 1.99 16.08
CA VAL A 142 -9.93 0.76 16.07
C VAL A 142 -11.32 1.06 16.62
N ASP A 143 -12.34 0.95 15.76
CA ASP A 143 -13.73 1.20 16.11
C ASP A 143 -14.53 -0.12 16.03
N LEU A 144 -15.38 -0.39 17.03
CA LEU A 144 -16.29 -1.53 17.05
C LEU A 144 -17.71 -1.07 16.71
N LEU A 145 -18.25 -1.61 15.62
CA LEU A 145 -19.59 -1.33 15.14
C LEU A 145 -20.59 -2.35 15.67
N SER A 146 -21.85 -1.93 15.81
CA SER A 146 -22.96 -2.88 15.88
C SER A 146 -23.15 -3.60 14.53
N ASN A 147 -23.88 -4.72 14.54
CA ASN A 147 -24.18 -5.46 13.31
C ASN A 147 -24.97 -4.60 12.31
N GLU A 148 -25.91 -3.80 12.80
CA GLU A 148 -26.69 -2.90 11.95
C GLU A 148 -25.81 -1.82 11.31
N GLU A 149 -24.88 -1.22 12.06
CA GLU A 149 -23.93 -0.24 11.53
C GLU A 149 -22.98 -0.86 10.51
N ALA A 150 -22.46 -2.05 10.76
CA ALA A 150 -21.57 -2.76 9.85
C ALA A 150 -22.26 -3.14 8.53
N GLU A 151 -23.50 -3.66 8.61
CA GLU A 151 -24.31 -3.97 7.43
C GLU A 151 -24.65 -2.71 6.62
N ALA A 152 -25.05 -1.64 7.30
CA ALA A 152 -25.36 -0.36 6.66
C ALA A 152 -24.12 0.25 5.97
N LEU A 153 -22.94 0.15 6.61
CA LEU A 153 -21.69 0.62 6.05
C LEU A 153 -21.29 -0.18 4.80
N ASN A 154 -21.31 -1.52 4.88
CA ASN A 154 -21.04 -2.41 3.74
C ASN A 154 -21.98 -2.14 2.55
N ALA A 155 -23.29 -2.01 2.82
CA ALA A 155 -24.27 -1.70 1.78
C ALA A 155 -24.01 -0.34 1.11
N ARG A 156 -23.60 0.66 1.91
CA ARG A 156 -23.23 1.98 1.41
C ARG A 156 -21.96 1.93 0.56
N GLU A 157 -20.94 1.22 1.01
CA GLU A 157 -19.67 1.06 0.29
C GLU A 157 -19.88 0.31 -1.03
N GLU A 158 -20.65 -0.78 -1.03
CA GLU A 158 -20.96 -1.52 -2.25
C GLU A 158 -21.72 -0.64 -3.25
N ARG A 159 -22.68 0.15 -2.78
CA ARG A 159 -23.39 1.13 -3.62
C ARG A 159 -22.43 2.17 -4.20
N ASN A 160 -21.51 2.70 -3.40
CA ASN A 160 -20.52 3.68 -3.84
C ASN A 160 -19.55 3.08 -4.87
N ALA A 161 -19.09 1.85 -4.66
CA ALA A 161 -18.23 1.12 -5.60
C ALA A 161 -18.92 0.91 -6.96
N ARG A 162 -20.20 0.52 -6.95
CA ARG A 162 -21.02 0.38 -8.18
C ARG A 162 -21.16 1.71 -8.92
N LEU A 163 -21.34 2.82 -8.20
CA LEU A 163 -21.43 4.15 -8.82
C LEU A 163 -20.09 4.59 -9.41
N LYS A 164 -18.98 4.40 -8.70
CA LYS A 164 -17.63 4.73 -9.18
C LYS A 164 -17.29 3.93 -10.44
N LYS A 165 -17.61 2.63 -10.47
CA LYS A 165 -17.43 1.79 -11.65
C LYS A 165 -18.19 2.31 -12.87
N ARG A 166 -19.47 2.68 -12.70
CA ARG A 166 -20.28 3.29 -13.77
C ARG A 166 -19.74 4.63 -14.26
N LEU A 167 -19.13 5.42 -13.37
CA LEU A 167 -18.50 6.69 -13.73
C LEU A 167 -17.26 6.44 -14.60
N ASN A 168 -16.38 5.54 -14.18
CA ASN A 168 -15.19 5.16 -14.93
C ASN A 168 -15.56 4.61 -16.31
N GLU A 169 -16.57 3.74 -16.40
CA GLU A 169 -17.06 3.21 -17.70
C GLU A 169 -17.54 4.33 -18.63
N LYS A 170 -18.22 5.36 -18.10
CA LYS A 170 -18.64 6.53 -18.89
C LYS A 170 -17.47 7.40 -19.33
N GLU A 171 -16.48 7.59 -18.47
CA GLU A 171 -15.26 8.34 -18.80
C GLU A 171 -14.46 7.63 -19.91
N GLU A 172 -14.34 6.30 -19.85
CA GLU A 172 -13.69 5.52 -20.91
C GLU A 172 -14.44 5.63 -22.26
N ILE A 173 -15.77 5.54 -22.25
CA ILE A 173 -16.58 5.72 -23.46
C ILE A 173 -16.39 7.13 -24.04
N TYR A 174 -16.35 8.17 -23.18
CA TYR A 174 -16.16 9.55 -23.62
C TYR A 174 -14.76 9.76 -24.25
N LEU A 175 -13.72 9.14 -23.68
CA LEU A 175 -12.35 9.21 -24.19
C LEU A 175 -12.14 8.40 -25.48
N ALA A 176 -13.04 7.49 -25.82
CA ALA A 176 -12.98 6.65 -27.01
C ALA A 176 -13.66 7.26 -28.25
N ILE A 177 -14.29 8.44 -28.11
CA ILE A 177 -14.95 9.21 -29.18
C ILE A 177 -14.07 10.41 -29.54
#